data_AF-A0A2S7CJY0-F1
#
_entry.id   AF-A0A2S7CJY0-F1
#
_cell.length_a   1.000
_cell.length_b   1.000
_cell.length_c   1.000
_cell.angle_alpha   90.00
_cell.angle_beta   90.00
_cell.angle_gamma   90.00
#
_symmetry.space_group_name_H-M   'P 1'
#
loop_
_entity.id
_entity.type
_entity.pdbx_description
1 polymer ?
#
loop_
_entity_poly.entity_id
_entity_poly.type
_entity_poly.pdbx_seq_one_letter_code
_entity_poly.pdbx_strand_id
1 'polypeptide(L)'
;MRPAARVQIVQRDSDGGRSRGRWLWLVIALVWLASLGGAWWMASRTAAPRLVQAEAALQQAQRNQAQQRRQIAQLQQRQVNLAMSDKISRAANTEVQASLAERDEQIAALRADVAFYERLVGSTAQRKGLNAHSVQFTAEAGGTWNYSVVLTQNLNRGAISQGQLRFAVEGVRAGKLVTVSWNELHQKPDAAGQPYSFRYFQQLDGSVILPKDFTPQRVKISLSGDGAPVNQTFDWKVAGNGAGE
;
A
#
# COMPACT_ATOMS: atom_id res chain seq x y z
N MET A 1 -69.63 -135.04 -6.08
CA MET A 1 -68.70 -134.86 -7.23
C MET A 1 -68.29 -133.38 -7.27
N ARG A 2 -66.98 -133.07 -7.18
CA ARG A 2 -66.34 -131.76 -7.44
C ARG A 2 -66.22 -131.55 -8.98
N PRO A 3 -66.07 -130.32 -9.57
CA PRO A 3 -64.87 -129.44 -9.48
C PRO A 3 -65.17 -127.90 -9.47
N ALA A 4 -64.41 -127.06 -8.74
CA ALA A 4 -63.11 -126.40 -9.01
C ALA A 4 -63.19 -125.12 -9.88
N ALA A 5 -62.63 -124.03 -9.32
CA ALA A 5 -62.57 -122.67 -9.85
C ALA A 5 -61.71 -122.51 -11.10
N ARG A 6 -62.02 -121.50 -11.93
CA ARG A 6 -61.13 -120.99 -12.98
C ARG A 6 -61.24 -119.46 -13.04
N VAL A 7 -60.25 -118.79 -12.46
CA VAL A 7 -60.07 -117.33 -12.61
C VAL A 7 -59.31 -117.09 -13.90
N GLN A 8 -59.87 -116.27 -14.78
CA GLN A 8 -59.26 -115.88 -16.05
C GLN A 8 -58.87 -114.40 -15.96
N ILE A 9 -57.57 -114.14 -15.90
CA ILE A 9 -57.01 -112.79 -15.97
C ILE A 9 -56.96 -112.42 -17.46
N VAL A 10 -57.75 -111.42 -17.87
CA VAL A 10 -57.75 -110.89 -19.23
C VAL A 10 -56.85 -109.66 -19.27
N GLN A 11 -55.67 -109.82 -19.84
CA GLN A 11 -54.80 -108.73 -20.27
C GLN A 11 -55.49 -108.02 -21.45
N ARG A 12 -55.80 -106.73 -21.29
CA ARG A 12 -56.39 -105.91 -22.35
C ARG A 12 -55.29 -105.08 -22.99
N ASP A 13 -54.77 -105.58 -24.10
CA ASP A 13 -53.85 -104.85 -24.96
C ASP A 13 -54.54 -103.62 -25.57
N SER A 14 -53.80 -102.52 -25.54
CA SER A 14 -54.12 -101.24 -26.15
C SER A 14 -53.61 -101.20 -27.59
N ASP A 15 -54.43 -100.76 -28.54
CA ASP A 15 -54.15 -99.56 -29.35
C ASP A 15 -55.20 -99.31 -30.45
N GLY A 16 -55.39 -98.04 -30.79
CA GLY A 16 -56.17 -97.64 -31.98
C GLY A 16 -57.00 -96.35 -31.86
N GLY A 17 -56.39 -95.24 -31.43
CA GLY A 17 -57.11 -93.93 -31.42
C GLY A 17 -56.32 -92.71 -30.99
N ARG A 18 -54.99 -92.80 -30.85
CA ARG A 18 -54.15 -91.76 -30.23
C ARG A 18 -53.58 -90.69 -31.18
N SER A 19 -53.82 -90.78 -32.50
CA SER A 19 -53.21 -89.85 -33.47
C SER A 19 -53.86 -88.46 -33.49
N ARG A 20 -55.20 -88.37 -33.37
CA ARG A 20 -55.92 -87.08 -33.37
C ARG A 20 -55.71 -86.26 -32.10
N GLY A 21 -55.67 -86.93 -30.94
CA GLY A 21 -55.40 -86.27 -29.65
C GLY A 21 -53.97 -85.73 -29.54
N ARG A 22 -52.97 -86.49 -30.00
CA ARG A 22 -51.57 -86.04 -30.03
C ARG A 22 -51.37 -84.80 -30.90
N TRP A 23 -52.09 -84.68 -32.02
CA TRP A 23 -52.00 -83.51 -32.90
C TRP A 23 -52.56 -82.24 -32.26
N LEU A 24 -53.71 -82.32 -31.57
CA LEU A 24 -54.27 -81.17 -30.84
C LEU A 24 -53.34 -80.65 -29.74
N TRP A 25 -52.69 -81.54 -28.98
CA TRP A 25 -51.69 -81.16 -27.99
C TRP A 25 -50.45 -80.48 -28.59
N LEU A 26 -50.01 -80.92 -29.77
CA LEU A 26 -48.91 -80.28 -30.49
C LEU A 26 -49.29 -78.86 -30.95
N VAL A 27 -50.52 -78.65 -31.43
CA VAL A 27 -51.00 -77.32 -31.82
C VAL A 27 -51.07 -76.39 -30.60
N ILE A 28 -51.59 -76.86 -29.47
CA ILE A 28 -51.64 -76.08 -28.23
C ILE A 28 -50.23 -75.71 -27.75
N ALA A 29 -49.30 -76.67 -27.75
CA ALA A 29 -47.91 -76.40 -27.38
C ALA A 29 -47.25 -75.37 -28.32
N LEU A 30 -47.53 -75.44 -29.62
CA LEU A 30 -47.02 -74.50 -30.61
C LEU A 30 -47.60 -73.09 -30.42
N VAL A 31 -48.91 -72.97 -30.16
CA VAL A 31 -49.56 -71.70 -29.83
C VAL A 31 -49.02 -71.11 -28.52
N TRP A 32 -48.79 -71.95 -27.51
CA TRP A 32 -48.22 -71.53 -26.24
C TRP A 32 -46.80 -71.00 -26.41
N LEU A 33 -45.94 -71.72 -27.13
CA LEU A 33 -44.58 -71.26 -27.48
C LEU A 33 -44.59 -69.98 -28.32
N ALA A 34 -45.51 -69.86 -29.28
CA ALA A 34 -45.67 -68.63 -30.06
C ALA A 34 -46.10 -67.45 -29.17
N SER A 35 -46.98 -67.66 -28.19
CA SER A 35 -47.41 -66.63 -27.24
C SER A 35 -46.27 -66.16 -26.32
N LEU A 36 -45.44 -67.09 -25.85
CA LEU A 36 -44.23 -66.80 -25.06
C LEU A 36 -43.20 -66.03 -25.89
N GLY A 37 -42.97 -66.44 -27.13
CA GLY A 37 -42.09 -65.72 -28.07
C GLY A 37 -42.59 -64.31 -28.36
N GLY A 38 -43.90 -64.14 -28.57
CA GLY A 38 -44.53 -62.83 -28.78
C GLY A 38 -44.43 -61.92 -27.56
N ALA A 39 -44.71 -62.45 -26.36
CA ALA A 39 -44.57 -61.72 -25.11
C ALA A 39 -43.12 -61.32 -24.83
N TRP A 40 -42.15 -62.21 -25.08
CA TRP A 40 -40.73 -61.91 -24.94
C TRP A 40 -40.24 -60.87 -25.96
N TRP A 41 -40.71 -60.95 -27.21
CA TRP A 41 -40.40 -59.97 -28.25
C TRP A 41 -40.99 -58.59 -27.94
N MET A 42 -42.22 -58.54 -27.44
CA MET A 42 -42.87 -57.28 -27.05
C MET A 42 -42.24 -56.68 -25.79
N ALA A 43 -41.91 -57.50 -24.79
CA ALA A 43 -41.20 -57.07 -23.58
C ALA A 43 -39.79 -56.58 -23.90
N SER A 44 -39.03 -57.28 -24.75
CA SER A 44 -37.69 -56.84 -25.15
C SER A 44 -37.71 -55.54 -25.95
N ARG A 45 -38.70 -55.36 -26.85
CA ARG A 45 -38.88 -54.11 -27.62
C ARG A 45 -39.30 -52.91 -26.75
N THR A 46 -40.02 -53.13 -25.65
CA THR A 46 -40.61 -52.02 -24.84
C THR A 46 -39.89 -51.77 -23.52
N ALA A 47 -39.40 -52.81 -22.83
CA ALA A 47 -38.77 -52.68 -21.53
C ALA A 47 -37.29 -52.29 -21.62
N ALA A 48 -36.54 -52.83 -22.59
CA ALA A 48 -35.12 -52.52 -22.77
C ALA A 48 -34.83 -51.03 -23.00
N PRO A 49 -35.53 -50.29 -23.90
CA PRO A 49 -35.25 -48.87 -24.11
C PRO A 49 -35.63 -47.98 -22.91
N ARG A 50 -36.63 -48.38 -22.11
CA ARG A 50 -37.04 -47.62 -20.91
C ARG A 50 -36.01 -47.70 -19.79
N LEU A 51 -35.37 -48.86 -19.60
CA LEU A 51 -34.28 -49.01 -18.63
C LEU A 51 -33.07 -48.17 -19.02
N VAL A 52 -32.68 -48.18 -20.30
CA VAL A 52 -31.58 -47.35 -20.82
C VAL A 52 -31.88 -45.85 -20.64
N GLN A 53 -33.13 -45.41 -20.89
CA GLN A 53 -33.52 -44.01 -20.66
C GLN A 53 -33.52 -43.64 -19.17
N ALA A 54 -33.97 -44.53 -18.29
CA ALA A 54 -33.96 -44.30 -16.84
C ALA A 54 -32.52 -44.21 -16.30
N GLU A 55 -31.62 -45.09 -16.75
CA GLU A 55 -30.19 -45.03 -16.40
C GLU A 55 -29.54 -43.76 -16.91
N ALA A 56 -29.82 -43.36 -18.16
CA ALA A 56 -29.33 -42.11 -18.73
C ALA A 56 -29.84 -40.89 -17.94
N ALA A 57 -31.12 -40.87 -17.56
CA ALA A 57 -31.71 -39.81 -16.74
C ALA A 57 -31.08 -39.75 -15.34
N LEU A 58 -30.82 -40.90 -14.71
CA LEU A 58 -30.15 -40.96 -13.41
C LEU A 58 -28.71 -40.44 -13.51
N GLN A 59 -27.96 -40.86 -14.54
CA GLN A 59 -26.60 -40.37 -14.77
C GLN A 59 -26.60 -38.85 -15.01
N GLN A 60 -27.57 -38.33 -15.77
CA GLN A 60 -27.69 -36.90 -16.00
C GLN A 60 -28.04 -36.14 -14.70
N ALA A 61 -28.96 -36.67 -13.90
CA ALA A 61 -29.29 -36.10 -12.59
C ALA A 61 -28.09 -36.07 -11.65
N GLN A 62 -27.29 -37.14 -11.60
CA GLN A 62 -26.06 -37.21 -10.82
C GLN A 62 -25.01 -36.20 -11.29
N ARG A 63 -24.83 -36.04 -12.61
CA ARG A 63 -23.94 -35.03 -13.19
C ARG A 63 -24.38 -33.62 -12.84
N ASN A 64 -25.68 -33.32 -12.97
CA ASN A 64 -26.24 -32.03 -12.61
C ASN A 64 -26.07 -31.74 -11.11
N GLN A 65 -26.33 -32.73 -10.25
CA GLN A 65 -26.13 -32.61 -8.80
C GLN A 65 -24.66 -32.35 -8.46
N ALA A 66 -23.72 -33.04 -9.12
CA ALA A 66 -22.30 -32.82 -8.92
C ALA A 66 -21.87 -31.40 -9.38
N GLN A 67 -22.40 -30.92 -10.50
CA GLN A 67 -22.16 -29.55 -10.98
C GLN A 67 -22.71 -28.50 -10.01
N GLN A 68 -23.94 -28.67 -9.53
CA GLN A 68 -24.56 -27.77 -8.56
C GLN A 68 -23.76 -27.74 -7.25
N ARG A 69 -23.32 -28.89 -6.73
CA ARG A 69 -22.46 -28.95 -5.54
C ARG A 69 -21.15 -28.18 -5.73
N ARG A 70 -20.53 -28.29 -6.92
CA ARG A 70 -19.32 -27.51 -7.25
C ARG A 70 -19.59 -26.01 -7.29
N GLN A 71 -20.71 -25.59 -7.88
CA GLN A 71 -21.11 -24.18 -7.91
C GLN A 71 -21.38 -23.63 -6.50
N ILE A 72 -22.07 -24.39 -5.66
CA ILE A 72 -22.32 -24.01 -4.26
C ILE A 72 -20.99 -23.83 -3.52
N ALA A 73 -20.06 -24.77 -3.65
CA ALA A 73 -18.75 -24.67 -3.01
C ALA A 73 -17.96 -23.43 -3.51
N GLN A 74 -18.01 -23.14 -4.81
CA GLN A 74 -17.38 -21.93 -5.38
C GLN A 74 -18.03 -20.64 -4.87
N LEU A 75 -19.36 -20.60 -4.77
CA LEU A 75 -20.09 -19.44 -4.25
C LEU A 75 -19.81 -19.22 -2.76
N GLN A 76 -19.77 -20.27 -1.96
CA GLN A 76 -19.40 -20.20 -0.56
C GLN A 76 -17.97 -19.66 -0.38
N GLN A 77 -17.01 -20.16 -1.17
CA GLN A 77 -15.64 -19.66 -1.13
C GLN A 77 -15.58 -18.16 -1.50
N ARG A 78 -16.30 -17.74 -2.53
CA ARG A 78 -16.39 -16.32 -2.92
C ARG A 78 -16.99 -15.47 -1.81
N GLN A 79 -18.04 -15.95 -1.16
CA GLN A 79 -18.67 -15.24 -0.05
C GLN A 79 -17.71 -15.06 1.13
N VAL A 80 -16.95 -16.11 1.49
CA VAL A 80 -15.90 -16.02 2.53
C VAL A 80 -14.84 -15.00 2.14
N ASN A 81 -14.34 -15.04 0.90
CA ASN A 81 -13.33 -14.10 0.43
C ASN A 81 -13.85 -12.65 0.45
N LEU A 82 -15.10 -12.41 0.02
CA LEU A 82 -15.71 -11.08 0.03
C LEU A 82 -15.93 -10.56 1.45
N ALA A 83 -16.43 -11.40 2.36
CA ALA A 83 -16.61 -11.04 3.76
C ALA A 83 -15.26 -10.71 4.44
N MET A 84 -14.22 -11.47 4.13
CA MET A 84 -12.87 -11.19 4.63
C MET A 84 -12.31 -9.89 4.06
N SER A 85 -12.50 -9.63 2.76
CA SER A 85 -12.08 -8.36 2.14
C SER A 85 -12.80 -7.17 2.77
N ASP A 86 -14.11 -7.23 2.97
CA ASP A 86 -14.88 -6.15 3.61
C ASP A 86 -14.39 -5.87 5.03
N LYS A 87 -14.10 -6.92 5.81
CA LYS A 87 -13.52 -6.80 7.15
C LYS A 87 -12.16 -6.11 7.12
N ILE A 88 -11.28 -6.51 6.20
CA ILE A 88 -9.95 -5.89 6.04
C ILE A 88 -10.08 -4.42 5.64
N SER A 89 -10.96 -4.11 4.67
CA SER A 89 -11.18 -2.73 4.22
C SER A 89 -11.69 -1.82 5.34
N ARG A 90 -12.62 -2.30 6.18
CA ARG A 90 -13.10 -1.53 7.35
C ARG A 90 -11.98 -1.30 8.36
N ALA A 91 -11.22 -2.34 8.70
CA ALA A 91 -10.10 -2.22 9.64
C ALA A 91 -9.04 -1.24 9.13
N ALA A 92 -8.66 -1.33 7.85
CA ALA A 92 -7.71 -0.41 7.23
C ALA A 92 -8.22 1.04 7.25
N ASN A 93 -9.52 1.26 6.98
CA ASN A 93 -10.10 2.60 7.02
C ASN A 93 -10.09 3.18 8.45
N THR A 94 -10.42 2.37 9.47
CA THR A 94 -10.34 2.79 10.87
C THR A 94 -8.91 3.14 11.27
N GLU A 95 -7.92 2.33 10.86
CA GLU A 95 -6.50 2.60 11.11
C GLU A 95 -6.03 3.91 10.48
N VAL A 96 -6.41 4.16 9.21
CA VAL A 96 -6.08 5.41 8.51
C VAL A 96 -6.71 6.61 9.23
N GLN A 97 -7.98 6.50 9.65
CA GLN A 97 -8.65 7.56 10.39
C GLN A 97 -7.97 7.85 11.74
N ALA A 98 -7.56 6.81 12.47
CA ALA A 98 -6.83 6.95 13.72
C ALA A 98 -5.47 7.64 13.52
N SER A 99 -4.72 7.23 12.49
CA SER A 99 -3.44 7.86 12.16
C SER A 99 -3.60 9.33 11.76
N LEU A 100 -4.63 9.69 10.99
CA LEU A 100 -4.92 11.08 10.65
C LEU A 100 -5.23 11.91 11.90
N ALA A 101 -6.06 11.40 12.81
CA ALA A 101 -6.37 12.07 14.06
C ALA A 101 -5.12 12.31 14.93
N GLU A 102 -4.25 11.30 15.05
CA GLU A 102 -2.98 11.42 15.78
C GLU A 102 -2.06 12.48 15.16
N ARG A 103 -1.97 12.51 13.82
CA ARG A 103 -1.16 13.52 13.11
C ARG A 103 -1.72 14.92 13.26
N ASP A 104 -3.04 15.09 13.22
CA ASP A 104 -3.70 16.38 13.44
C ASP A 104 -3.45 16.89 14.87
N GLU A 105 -3.48 16.00 15.86
CA GLU A 105 -3.12 16.32 17.25
C GLU A 105 -1.64 16.75 17.37
N GLN A 106 -0.72 16.01 16.74
CA GLN A 106 0.70 16.38 16.69
C GLN A 106 0.92 17.75 16.01
N ILE A 107 0.22 18.03 14.91
CA ILE A 107 0.30 19.32 14.23
C ILE A 107 -0.25 20.44 15.12
N ALA A 108 -1.38 20.22 15.80
CA ALA A 108 -1.94 21.17 16.74
C ALA A 108 -0.96 21.46 17.90
N ALA A 109 -0.34 20.44 18.47
CA ALA A 109 0.68 20.57 19.50
C ALA A 109 1.89 21.37 19.01
N LEU A 110 2.47 21.01 17.85
CA LEU A 110 3.60 21.74 17.26
C LEU A 110 3.27 23.20 16.94
N ARG A 111 2.05 23.48 16.45
CA ARG A 111 1.60 24.86 16.22
C ARG A 111 1.48 25.65 17.52
N ALA A 112 0.98 25.01 18.58
CA ALA A 112 0.90 25.64 19.89
C ALA A 112 2.29 25.94 20.45
N ASP A 113 3.24 25.01 20.30
CA ASP A 113 4.64 25.19 20.71
C ASP A 113 5.30 26.33 19.94
N VAL A 114 5.17 26.37 18.61
CA VAL A 114 5.71 27.48 17.79
C VAL A 114 5.10 28.81 18.23
N ALA A 115 3.78 28.90 18.42
CA ALA A 115 3.13 30.12 18.88
C ALA A 115 3.60 30.54 20.29
N PHE A 116 3.89 29.57 21.16
CA PHE A 116 4.49 29.81 22.47
C PHE A 116 5.93 30.35 22.34
N TYR A 117 6.77 29.74 21.51
CA TYR A 117 8.13 30.20 21.25
C TYR A 117 8.16 31.58 20.59
N GLU A 118 7.26 31.85 19.63
CA GLU A 118 7.10 33.17 19.04
C GLU A 118 6.69 34.22 20.08
N ARG A 119 5.84 33.87 21.06
CA ARG A 119 5.49 34.80 22.14
C ARG A 119 6.66 35.03 23.11
N LEU A 120 7.48 34.00 23.37
CA LEU A 120 8.59 34.07 24.30
C LEU A 120 9.83 34.77 23.71
N VAL A 121 10.13 34.53 22.43
CA VAL A 121 11.33 35.04 21.72
C VAL A 121 10.99 36.25 20.84
N GLY A 122 9.74 36.37 20.39
CA GLY A 122 9.28 37.36 19.42
C GLY A 122 8.88 38.73 19.99
N SER A 123 8.99 38.98 21.31
CA SER A 123 8.90 40.35 21.85
C SER A 123 10.00 41.27 21.33
N THR A 124 10.98 40.75 20.58
CA THR A 124 12.02 41.53 19.86
C THR A 124 12.07 41.30 18.34
N ALA A 125 11.30 40.37 17.77
CA ALA A 125 11.39 40.00 16.36
C ALA A 125 10.27 40.63 15.52
N GLN A 126 10.46 41.92 15.18
CA GLN A 126 9.64 42.63 14.20
C GLN A 126 9.48 41.77 12.92
N ARG A 127 8.27 41.73 12.36
CA ARG A 127 7.90 41.11 11.08
C ARG A 127 8.84 41.53 9.93
N LYS A 128 10.01 40.88 9.80
CA LYS A 128 11.02 41.18 8.77
C LYS A 128 10.94 40.11 7.69
N GLY A 129 10.60 40.53 6.47
CA GLY A 129 10.52 39.66 5.30
C GLY A 129 11.88 39.17 4.80
N LEU A 130 12.98 39.81 5.20
CA LEU A 130 14.38 39.50 4.84
C LEU A 130 15.13 38.97 6.07
N ASN A 131 15.88 37.87 5.91
CA ASN A 131 16.56 37.18 7.00
C ASN A 131 17.87 36.52 6.53
N ALA A 132 18.93 36.57 7.34
CA ALA A 132 20.12 35.74 7.19
C ALA A 132 19.86 34.36 7.82
N HIS A 133 19.85 33.30 7.03
CA HIS A 133 19.58 31.95 7.51
C HIS A 133 20.77 31.32 8.21
N SER A 134 21.97 31.45 7.62
CA SER A 134 23.19 30.86 8.17
C SER A 134 24.41 31.69 7.82
N VAL A 135 25.41 31.65 8.70
CA VAL A 135 26.74 32.24 8.52
C VAL A 135 27.76 31.17 8.89
N GLN A 136 28.71 30.91 8.01
CA GLN A 136 29.79 29.94 8.22
C GLN A 136 31.13 30.57 7.86
N PHE A 137 32.18 30.17 8.58
CA PHE A 137 33.54 30.62 8.32
C PHE A 137 34.49 29.45 8.13
N THR A 138 35.40 29.57 7.17
CA THR A 138 36.45 28.57 6.90
C THR A 138 37.80 29.26 6.98
N ALA A 139 38.70 28.72 7.80
CA ALA A 139 40.06 29.26 7.91
C ALA A 139 40.84 28.96 6.62
N GLU A 140 41.53 29.97 6.11
CA GLU A 140 42.50 29.85 5.02
C GLU A 140 43.93 30.08 5.51
N ALA A 141 44.90 29.72 4.65
CA ALA A 141 46.31 30.01 4.92
C ALA A 141 46.55 31.53 5.05
N GLY A 142 47.42 31.92 5.98
CA GLY A 142 47.81 33.32 6.15
C GLY A 142 46.91 34.18 7.05
N GLY A 143 46.00 33.58 7.82
CA GLY A 143 45.13 34.30 8.78
C GLY A 143 43.87 34.88 8.16
N THR A 144 43.59 34.52 6.92
CA THR A 144 42.37 34.84 6.17
C THR A 144 41.26 33.85 6.52
N TRP A 145 40.01 34.30 6.44
CA TRP A 145 38.82 33.51 6.66
C TRP A 145 37.84 33.74 5.52
N ASN A 146 37.45 32.66 4.84
CA ASN A 146 36.31 32.72 3.93
C ASN A 146 35.03 32.67 4.74
N TYR A 147 34.05 33.47 4.33
CA TYR A 147 32.72 33.43 4.88
C TYR A 147 31.73 32.98 3.82
N SER A 148 30.69 32.28 4.25
CA SER A 148 29.50 31.99 3.44
C SER A 148 28.25 32.36 4.22
N VAL A 149 27.44 33.25 3.66
CA VAL A 149 26.18 33.72 4.26
C VAL A 149 25.02 33.37 3.35
N VAL A 150 24.03 32.66 3.87
CA VAL A 150 22.80 32.36 3.14
C VAL A 150 21.73 33.36 3.56
N LEU A 151 21.25 34.16 2.61
CA LEU A 151 20.13 35.08 2.79
C LEU A 151 18.85 34.45 2.26
N THR A 152 17.74 34.68 2.96
CA THR A 152 16.41 34.15 2.62
C THR A 152 15.33 35.23 2.77
N GLN A 153 14.27 35.10 1.99
CA GLN A 153 13.11 35.97 2.08
C GLN A 153 11.84 35.13 2.29
N ASN A 154 10.98 35.58 3.21
CA ASN A 154 9.69 34.94 3.44
C ASN A 154 8.75 35.19 2.24
N LEU A 155 8.05 34.14 1.79
CA LEU A 155 7.29 34.04 0.54
C LEU A 155 6.20 35.10 0.34
N ASN A 156 5.80 35.82 1.40
CA ASN A 156 4.64 36.71 1.39
C ASN A 156 4.73 37.94 0.46
N ARG A 157 5.85 38.20 -0.25
CA ARG A 157 5.96 39.42 -1.08
C ARG A 157 6.43 39.26 -2.52
N GLY A 158 7.02 38.14 -2.95
CA GLY A 158 7.46 37.91 -4.36
C GLY A 158 8.40 38.95 -5.01
N ALA A 159 8.66 40.06 -4.33
CA ALA A 159 9.52 41.17 -4.73
C ALA A 159 10.98 40.81 -4.52
N ILE A 160 11.85 41.35 -5.38
CA ILE A 160 13.29 41.20 -5.27
C ILE A 160 13.77 41.98 -4.04
N SER A 161 14.49 41.31 -3.13
CA SER A 161 15.26 41.96 -2.08
C SER A 161 16.64 42.30 -2.60
N GLN A 162 17.00 43.58 -2.53
CA GLN A 162 18.31 44.08 -2.94
C GLN A 162 18.91 45.00 -1.87
N GLY A 163 20.23 45.03 -1.80
CA GLY A 163 20.93 45.82 -0.79
C GLY A 163 22.39 45.42 -0.61
N GLN A 164 22.89 45.69 0.59
CA GLN A 164 24.27 45.48 1.02
C GLN A 164 24.29 44.74 2.34
N LEU A 165 25.10 43.68 2.40
CA LEU A 165 25.45 42.97 3.62
C LEU A 165 26.74 43.52 4.20
N ARG A 166 26.74 43.76 5.51
CA ARG A 166 27.95 43.97 6.31
C ARG A 166 27.85 43.12 7.56
N PHE A 167 28.99 42.82 8.17
CA PHE A 167 29.00 42.22 9.50
C PHE A 167 30.14 42.73 10.36
N ALA A 168 29.98 42.53 11.66
CA ALA A 168 31.03 42.71 12.66
C ALA A 168 31.19 41.43 13.46
N VAL A 169 32.42 41.12 13.86
CA VAL A 169 32.72 39.91 14.64
C VAL A 169 33.05 40.32 16.07
N GLU A 170 32.32 39.78 17.02
CA GLU A 170 32.59 39.94 18.45
C GLU A 170 33.43 38.78 18.95
N GLY A 171 34.42 39.09 19.76
CA GLY A 171 35.32 38.09 20.31
C GLY A 171 36.17 38.64 21.44
N VAL A 172 37.19 37.87 21.80
CA VAL A 172 38.14 38.24 22.85
C VAL A 172 39.49 38.51 22.22
N ARG A 173 40.13 39.62 22.61
CA ARG A 173 41.52 39.95 22.26
C ARG A 173 42.25 40.38 23.51
N ALA A 174 43.38 39.76 23.79
CA ALA A 174 44.19 40.03 25.00
C ALA A 174 43.33 40.07 26.30
N GLY A 175 42.37 39.14 26.43
CA GLY A 175 41.49 39.03 27.60
C GLY A 175 40.35 40.05 27.68
N LYS A 176 40.16 40.92 26.69
CA LYS A 176 39.06 41.91 26.63
C LYS A 176 38.08 41.59 25.50
N LEU A 177 36.79 41.81 25.74
CA LEU A 177 35.77 41.78 24.69
C LEU A 177 36.00 42.92 23.70
N VAL A 178 36.13 42.56 22.42
CA VAL A 178 36.37 43.49 21.31
C VAL A 178 35.44 43.12 20.15
N THR A 179 34.93 44.13 19.46
CA THR A 179 34.16 43.97 18.23
C THR A 179 34.97 44.48 17.06
N VAL A 180 35.24 43.62 16.09
CA VAL A 180 35.97 43.95 14.85
C VAL A 180 34.95 44.30 13.77
N SER A 181 35.01 45.54 13.28
CA SER A 181 34.06 46.04 12.27
C SER A 181 34.35 45.54 10.86
N TRP A 182 33.37 45.63 9.96
CA TRP A 182 33.52 45.30 8.53
C TRP A 182 34.76 45.94 7.88
N ASN A 183 35.02 47.21 8.18
CA ASN A 183 36.17 47.93 7.64
C ASN A 183 37.51 47.38 8.16
N GLU A 184 37.57 47.01 9.44
CA GLU A 184 38.76 46.37 10.02
C GLU A 184 39.00 44.97 9.47
N LEU A 185 37.92 44.21 9.26
CA LEU A 185 37.96 42.87 8.64
C LEU A 185 38.51 42.90 7.22
N HIS A 186 38.23 43.97 6.48
CA HIS A 186 38.76 44.20 5.13
C HIS A 186 40.05 45.04 5.10
N GLN A 187 40.56 45.46 6.27
CA GLN A 187 41.75 46.33 6.41
C GLN A 187 41.70 47.59 5.54
N LYS A 188 40.49 48.12 5.30
CA LYS A 188 40.27 49.24 4.39
C LYS A 188 39.22 50.19 4.97
N PRO A 189 39.50 51.50 5.07
CA PRO A 189 38.48 52.47 5.43
C PRO A 189 37.38 52.49 4.36
N ASP A 190 36.13 52.61 4.80
CA ASP A 190 34.94 52.64 3.94
C ASP A 190 34.83 51.47 2.96
N ALA A 191 35.09 50.26 3.46
CA ALA A 191 34.90 49.04 2.69
C ALA A 191 33.43 48.94 2.23
N ALA A 192 33.25 48.77 0.92
CA ALA A 192 31.94 48.53 0.34
C ALA A 192 31.32 47.27 0.98
N GLY A 193 30.00 47.31 1.22
CA GLY A 193 29.29 46.11 1.65
C GLY A 193 29.27 45.06 0.54
N GLN A 194 28.91 43.83 0.89
CA GLN A 194 28.69 42.78 -0.07
C GLN A 194 27.29 42.95 -0.69
N PRO A 195 27.16 43.23 -2.00
CA PRO A 195 25.86 43.41 -2.62
C PRO A 195 25.07 42.11 -2.65
N TYR A 196 23.76 42.21 -2.50
CA TYR A 196 22.83 41.10 -2.72
C TYR A 196 21.64 41.55 -3.56
N SER A 197 21.08 40.62 -4.34
CA SER A 197 19.85 40.81 -5.10
C SER A 197 19.23 39.45 -5.40
N PHE A 198 18.11 39.14 -4.76
CA PHE A 198 17.47 37.84 -4.87
C PHE A 198 15.97 37.90 -4.62
N ARG A 199 15.24 36.92 -5.18
CA ARG A 199 13.79 36.76 -4.95
C ARG A 199 13.46 35.78 -3.82
N TYR A 200 14.24 34.70 -3.68
CA TYR A 200 13.97 33.64 -2.70
C TYR A 200 15.13 33.47 -1.73
N PHE A 201 16.31 33.15 -2.24
CA PHE A 201 17.53 33.03 -1.47
C PHE A 201 18.75 33.39 -2.32
N GLN A 202 19.85 33.73 -1.66
CA GLN A 202 21.17 33.89 -2.26
C GLN A 202 22.24 33.53 -1.24
N GLN A 203 23.24 32.78 -1.68
CA GLN A 203 24.47 32.59 -0.93
C GLN A 203 25.47 33.69 -1.33
N LEU A 204 26.08 34.31 -0.32
CA LEU A 204 27.11 35.32 -0.47
C LEU A 204 28.39 34.78 0.13
N ASP A 205 29.41 34.68 -0.72
CA ASP A 205 30.73 34.23 -0.32
C ASP A 205 31.72 35.39 -0.42
N GLY A 206 32.71 35.39 0.46
CA GLY A 206 33.78 36.37 0.45
C GLY A 206 34.86 36.03 1.46
N SER A 207 35.80 36.96 1.64
CA SER A 207 37.00 36.71 2.44
C SER A 207 37.32 37.92 3.34
N VAL A 208 37.70 37.64 4.58
CA VAL A 208 38.01 38.64 5.61
C VAL A 208 39.23 38.22 6.42
N ILE A 209 39.90 39.18 7.05
CA ILE A 209 41.06 38.92 7.90
C ILE A 209 40.71 39.29 9.33
N LEU A 210 40.96 38.36 10.26
CA LEU A 210 40.83 38.63 11.68
C LEU A 210 42.14 39.19 12.25
N PRO A 211 42.09 40.13 13.21
CA PRO A 211 43.29 40.60 13.90
C PRO A 211 44.03 39.44 14.58
N LYS A 212 45.36 39.56 14.70
CA LYS A 212 46.15 38.61 15.47
C LYS A 212 45.68 38.57 16.94
N ASP A 213 45.72 37.38 17.52
CA ASP A 213 45.30 37.07 18.89
C ASP A 213 43.82 37.38 19.19
N PHE A 214 42.98 37.34 18.15
CA PHE A 214 41.53 37.50 18.27
C PHE A 214 40.83 36.13 18.21
N THR A 215 40.07 35.81 19.25
CA THR A 215 39.23 34.61 19.29
C THR A 215 37.78 35.01 19.03
N PRO A 216 37.21 34.71 17.84
CA PRO A 216 35.85 35.09 17.50
C PRO A 216 34.83 34.26 18.29
N GLN A 217 33.72 34.88 18.67
CA GLN A 217 32.64 34.24 19.44
C GLN A 217 31.28 34.39 18.76
N ARG A 218 30.96 35.58 18.25
CA ARG A 218 29.66 35.88 17.61
C ARG A 218 29.85 36.77 16.40
N VAL A 219 28.90 36.72 15.48
CA VAL A 219 28.85 37.58 14.29
C VAL A 219 27.54 38.33 14.25
N LYS A 220 27.63 39.65 14.14
CA LYS A 220 26.50 40.57 13.97
C LYS A 220 26.37 40.92 12.49
N ILE A 221 25.39 40.34 11.82
CA ILE A 221 25.02 40.63 10.44
C ILE A 221 24.11 41.88 10.42
N SER A 222 24.39 42.79 9.50
CA SER A 222 23.59 43.97 9.19
C SER A 222 23.27 43.97 7.69
N LEU A 223 21.99 43.87 7.36
CA LEU A 223 21.47 43.99 6.00
C LEU A 223 20.83 45.37 5.84
N SER A 224 21.33 46.14 4.87
CA SER A 224 20.76 47.43 4.49
C SER A 224 20.26 47.36 3.05
N GLY A 225 19.01 47.71 2.80
CA GLY A 225 18.40 47.71 1.47
C GLY A 225 17.21 48.68 1.43
N ASP A 226 16.26 48.44 0.52
CA ASP A 226 15.09 49.32 0.32
C ASP A 226 14.12 49.36 1.53
N GLY A 227 14.29 48.47 2.51
CA GLY A 227 13.48 48.40 3.73
C GLY A 227 14.24 48.78 5.00
N ALA A 228 13.59 48.62 6.15
CA ALA A 228 14.23 48.82 7.45
C ALA A 228 15.43 47.87 7.62
N PRO A 229 16.56 48.35 8.15
CA PRO A 229 17.75 47.53 8.31
C PRO A 229 17.49 46.30 9.18
N VAL A 230 18.08 45.18 8.79
CA VAL A 230 17.96 43.89 9.50
C VAL A 230 19.26 43.59 10.20
N ASN A 231 19.24 43.60 11.53
CA ASN A 231 20.38 43.22 12.36
C ASN A 231 20.09 41.87 13.02
N GLN A 232 20.99 40.91 12.83
CA GLN A 232 20.88 39.56 13.39
C GLN A 232 22.23 39.11 13.94
N THR A 233 22.22 38.35 15.02
CA THR A 233 23.43 37.85 15.66
C THR A 233 23.46 36.33 15.57
N PHE A 234 24.61 35.77 15.20
CA PHE A 234 24.87 34.34 15.11
C PHE A 234 26.08 33.99 15.96
N ASP A 235 26.12 32.76 16.48
CA ASP A 235 27.35 32.22 17.05
C ASP A 235 28.39 31.99 15.96
N TRP A 236 29.67 32.13 16.31
CA TRP A 236 30.77 31.83 15.38
C TRP A 236 30.81 30.34 15.08
N LYS A 237 30.47 29.97 13.84
CA LYS A 237 30.51 28.59 13.35
C LYS A 237 31.61 28.44 12.32
N VAL A 238 32.59 27.58 12.62
CA VAL A 238 33.55 27.11 11.63
C VAL A 238 32.86 26.06 10.78
N ALA A 239 32.94 26.16 9.45
CA ALA A 239 32.49 25.10 8.56
C ALA A 239 33.27 23.83 8.95
N GLY A 240 32.58 22.85 9.53
CA GLY A 240 33.20 21.59 9.88
C GLY A 240 33.78 20.96 8.61
N ASN A 241 34.95 20.33 8.71
CA ASN A 241 35.39 19.35 7.72
C ASN A 241 34.38 18.19 7.74
N GLY A 242 33.21 18.40 7.15
CA GLY A 242 32.24 17.38 6.83
C GLY A 242 32.69 16.70 5.56
N ALA A 243 33.74 15.88 5.66
CA ALA A 243 33.80 14.70 4.82
C ALA A 243 32.56 13.88 5.19
N GLY A 244 31.53 13.94 4.34
CA GLY A 244 30.35 13.10 4.48
C GLY A 244 30.75 11.65 4.28
N GLU A 245 30.59 10.85 5.33
CA GLU A 245 30.11 9.47 5.23
C GLU A 245 28.59 9.46 5.01
#